data_AF-A0A821HAP4-F1
#
_entry.id   AF-A0A821HAP4-F1
#
_cell.length_a   1.000
_cell.length_b   1.000
_cell.length_c   1.000
_cell.angle_alpha   90.00
_cell.angle_beta   90.00
_cell.angle_gamma   90.00
#
_symmetry.space_group_name_H-M   'P 1'
#
loop_
_entity.id
_entity.type
_entity.pdbx_description
1 polymer ?
#
loop_
_entity_poly.entity_id
_entity_poly.type
_entity_poly.pdbx_seq_one_letter_code
_entity_poly.pdbx_strand_id
1 'polypeptide(L)'
;MRLAPIPLFYFRTPEKAIEYAARSASITHANTKAIDACRYYAALIIAAIWKYTKDELLDQDFYSKHRSWFGEKSLHDDILQICRGSYKKGGYEQGIRGKGYIVSALEAALWAFWSDNDSFEKGALAAVNLGDDTDTTAAIYSQLAGAYYGYRNIPKDWLEKLYSRDLIVSMSEWIHYEGSQLKFEHFKDENISSIETLIDNDKHSEKKHQQNRNSSLTCQPNNLEKLNNRKRNNSNQSINYDRSLSLELSTNTSNSLMLSSNDVNIGFSSLKSFTKKTQHDDITRKVHEYPFYR
;
A
#
# COMPACT_ATOMS: atom_id res chain seq x y z
N MET A 1 -8.71 -2.32 0.24
CA MET A 1 -9.89 -1.66 0.84
C MET A 1 -9.61 -0.51 1.82
N ARG A 2 -8.42 -0.33 2.42
CA ARG A 2 -8.16 0.73 3.43
C ARG A 2 -7.12 1.77 3.03
N LEU A 3 -7.05 2.10 1.74
CA LEU A 3 -5.94 2.87 1.17
C LEU A 3 -6.10 4.37 1.32
N ALA A 4 -7.32 4.90 1.13
CA ALA A 4 -7.60 6.32 0.92
C ALA A 4 -6.94 7.33 1.88
N PRO A 5 -6.77 7.08 3.19
CA PRO A 5 -6.10 8.05 4.07
C PRO A 5 -4.71 8.47 3.59
N ILE A 6 -3.97 7.56 2.94
CA ILE A 6 -2.58 7.82 2.50
C ILE A 6 -2.51 8.79 1.31
N PRO A 7 -3.15 8.54 0.16
CA PRO A 7 -3.16 9.49 -0.95
C PRO A 7 -3.87 10.80 -0.60
N LEU A 8 -4.82 10.81 0.34
CA LEU A 8 -5.44 12.05 0.83
C LEU A 8 -4.46 12.89 1.66
N PHE A 9 -3.60 12.27 2.48
CA PHE A 9 -2.60 12.97 3.26
C PHE A 9 -1.43 13.47 2.40
N TYR A 10 -0.93 12.62 1.51
CA TYR A 10 0.22 12.92 0.64
C TYR A 10 -0.17 13.44 -0.75
N PHE A 11 -1.36 14.05 -0.88
CA PHE A 11 -1.93 14.43 -2.18
C PHE A 11 -1.07 15.40 -2.99
N ARG A 12 -0.11 16.10 -2.36
CA ARG A 12 0.82 17.04 -3.02
C ARG A 12 2.11 16.38 -3.51
N THR A 13 2.35 15.13 -3.15
CA THR A 13 3.57 14.36 -3.50
C THR A 13 3.20 12.93 -3.88
N PRO A 14 2.89 12.67 -5.17
CA PRO A 14 2.51 11.35 -5.65
C PRO A 14 3.51 10.26 -5.28
N GLU A 15 4.81 10.54 -5.37
CA GLU A 15 5.89 9.61 -5.05
C GLU A 15 5.78 9.10 -3.61
N LYS A 16 5.54 10.03 -2.67
CA LYS A 16 5.39 9.69 -1.24
C LYS A 16 4.09 8.97 -0.97
N ALA A 17 2.99 9.38 -1.58
CA ALA A 17 1.72 8.69 -1.42
C ALA A 17 1.81 7.23 -1.89
N ILE A 18 2.43 6.97 -3.04
CA ILE A 18 2.63 5.64 -3.61
C ILE A 18 3.61 4.82 -2.75
N GLU A 19 4.69 5.44 -2.28
CA GLU A 19 5.66 4.81 -1.38
C GLU A 19 5.00 4.39 -0.06
N TYR A 20 4.27 5.29 0.60
CA TYR A 20 3.61 4.99 1.87
C TYR A 20 2.41 4.05 1.72
N ALA A 21 1.73 4.07 0.56
CA ALA A 21 0.70 3.09 0.22
C ALA A 21 1.29 1.66 0.21
N ALA A 22 2.44 1.49 -0.44
CA ALA A 22 3.17 0.22 -0.46
C ALA A 22 3.58 -0.23 0.95
N ARG A 23 4.17 0.68 1.74
CA ARG A 23 4.62 0.41 3.12
C ARG A 23 3.45 0.03 4.04
N SER A 24 2.30 0.70 3.93
CA SER A 24 1.12 0.38 4.74
C SER A 24 0.54 -1.00 4.40
N ALA A 25 0.52 -1.35 3.11
CA ALA A 25 0.08 -2.67 2.67
C ALA A 25 0.99 -3.79 3.20
N SER A 26 2.32 -3.61 3.12
CA SER A 26 3.30 -4.65 3.42
C SER A 26 3.29 -5.14 4.88
N ILE A 27 2.80 -4.33 5.83
CA ILE A 27 2.74 -4.70 7.26
C ILE A 27 1.85 -5.94 7.49
N THR A 28 0.81 -6.12 6.68
CA THR A 28 -0.16 -7.22 6.87
C THR A 28 -0.41 -8.04 5.61
N HIS A 29 -0.10 -7.49 4.44
CA HIS A 29 -0.29 -8.10 3.13
C HIS A 29 1.02 -7.95 2.33
N ALA A 30 2.09 -8.61 2.79
CA ALA A 30 3.44 -8.55 2.19
C ALA A 30 3.57 -9.24 0.82
N ASN A 31 2.47 -9.41 0.08
CA ASN A 31 2.45 -9.96 -1.27
C ASN A 31 2.65 -8.84 -2.29
N THR A 32 3.54 -9.04 -3.27
CA THR A 32 3.85 -8.05 -4.30
C THR A 32 2.61 -7.55 -5.05
N LYS A 33 1.65 -8.42 -5.37
CA LYS A 33 0.40 -8.03 -6.04
C LYS A 33 -0.43 -7.07 -5.19
N ALA A 34 -0.51 -7.32 -3.89
CA ALA A 34 -1.25 -6.45 -2.97
C ALA A 34 -0.57 -5.09 -2.80
N ILE A 35 0.76 -5.10 -2.69
CA ILE A 35 1.59 -3.89 -2.60
C ILE A 35 1.45 -3.05 -3.88
N ASP A 36 1.59 -3.67 -5.05
CA ASP A 36 1.54 -2.99 -6.34
C ASP A 36 0.13 -2.53 -6.71
N ALA A 37 -0.92 -3.28 -6.32
CA ALA A 37 -2.29 -2.81 -6.38
C ALA A 37 -2.48 -1.51 -5.58
N CYS A 38 -1.95 -1.45 -4.35
CA CYS A 38 -1.99 -0.23 -3.54
C CYS A 38 -1.19 0.92 -4.16
N ARG A 39 -0.02 0.65 -4.75
CA ARG A 39 0.78 1.66 -5.47
C ARG A 39 -0.02 2.26 -6.63
N TYR A 40 -0.54 1.41 -7.51
CA TYR A 40 -1.32 1.86 -8.66
C TYR A 40 -2.59 2.60 -8.24
N TYR A 41 -3.33 2.06 -7.27
CA TYR A 41 -4.59 2.66 -6.84
C TYR A 41 -4.40 3.99 -6.10
N ALA A 42 -3.29 4.17 -5.37
CA ALA A 42 -2.93 5.46 -4.79
C ALA A 42 -2.69 6.52 -5.87
N ALA A 43 -2.00 6.17 -6.94
CA ALA A 43 -1.76 7.08 -8.07
C ALA A 43 -3.08 7.53 -8.73
N LEU A 44 -4.02 6.61 -8.94
CA LEU A 44 -5.34 6.93 -9.48
C LEU A 44 -6.13 7.90 -8.58
N ILE A 45 -6.12 7.66 -7.25
CA ILE A 45 -6.81 8.54 -6.30
C ILE A 45 -6.20 9.94 -6.33
N ILE A 46 -4.87 10.07 -6.41
CA ILE A 46 -4.20 11.37 -6.48
C ILE A 46 -4.54 12.10 -7.78
N ALA A 47 -4.46 11.41 -8.92
CA ALA A 47 -4.84 11.99 -10.20
C ALA A 47 -6.30 12.46 -10.21
N ALA A 48 -7.20 11.70 -9.57
CA ALA A 48 -8.60 12.12 -9.40
C ALA A 48 -8.74 13.38 -8.52
N ILE A 49 -7.99 13.48 -7.42
CA ILE A 49 -7.91 14.69 -6.58
C ILE A 49 -7.39 15.88 -7.40
N TRP A 50 -6.42 15.65 -8.29
CA TRP A 50 -5.85 16.63 -9.22
C TRP A 50 -6.72 16.90 -10.45
N LYS A 51 -7.97 16.42 -10.45
CA LYS A 51 -8.99 16.70 -11.47
C LYS A 51 -8.66 16.17 -12.86
N TYR A 52 -7.90 15.08 -12.93
CA TYR A 52 -7.80 14.30 -14.17
C TYR A 52 -9.20 13.80 -14.57
N THR A 53 -9.47 13.83 -15.87
CA THR A 53 -10.69 13.28 -16.46
C THR A 53 -10.74 11.76 -16.31
N LYS A 54 -11.94 11.16 -16.38
CA LYS A 54 -12.09 9.71 -16.35
C LYS A 54 -11.30 9.03 -17.48
N ASP A 55 -11.23 9.64 -18.66
CA ASP A 55 -10.46 9.11 -19.79
C ASP A 55 -8.95 9.10 -19.49
N GLU A 56 -8.42 10.16 -18.88
CA GLU A 56 -7.01 10.19 -18.46
C GLU A 56 -6.72 9.17 -17.35
N LEU A 57 -7.62 9.00 -16.38
CA LEU A 57 -7.48 8.01 -15.30
C LEU A 57 -7.49 6.57 -15.80
N LEU A 58 -8.31 6.28 -16.82
CA LEU A 58 -8.51 4.94 -17.39
C LEU A 58 -7.75 4.73 -18.69
N ASP A 59 -6.79 5.61 -18.98
CA ASP A 59 -5.85 5.47 -20.09
C ASP A 59 -4.96 4.25 -19.85
N GLN A 60 -4.80 3.40 -20.87
CA GLN A 60 -3.96 2.19 -20.82
C GLN A 60 -2.48 2.51 -20.55
N ASP A 61 -2.07 3.74 -20.88
CA ASP A 61 -0.73 4.28 -20.69
C ASP A 61 -0.64 5.17 -19.45
N PHE A 62 -1.66 5.23 -18.58
CA PHE A 62 -1.60 6.03 -17.35
C PHE A 62 -0.35 5.71 -16.52
N TYR A 63 -0.04 4.43 -16.33
CA TYR A 63 1.15 4.01 -15.60
C TYR A 63 2.46 4.42 -16.28
N SER A 64 2.56 4.26 -17.60
CA SER A 64 3.77 4.60 -18.36
C SER A 64 4.02 6.11 -18.39
N LYS A 65 2.95 6.92 -18.51
CA LYS A 65 2.99 8.39 -18.47
C LYS A 65 3.42 8.94 -17.11
N HIS A 66 3.20 8.21 -16.02
CA HIS A 66 3.47 8.65 -14.65
C HIS A 66 4.55 7.80 -13.96
N ARG A 67 5.47 7.19 -14.71
CA ARG A 67 6.52 6.28 -14.19
C ARG A 67 7.38 6.88 -13.07
N SER A 68 7.64 8.17 -13.14
CA SER A 68 8.38 8.91 -12.11
C SER A 68 7.72 8.82 -10.74
N TRP A 69 6.38 8.84 -10.67
CA TRP A 69 5.63 8.72 -9.41
C TRP A 69 5.87 7.36 -8.73
N PHE A 70 6.21 6.34 -9.51
CA PHE A 70 6.45 4.97 -9.02
C PHE A 70 7.91 4.72 -8.67
N GLY A 71 8.78 5.74 -8.73
CA GLY A 71 10.22 5.62 -8.51
C GLY A 71 10.90 4.69 -9.52
N GLU A 72 10.39 4.65 -10.75
CA GLU A 72 10.85 3.78 -11.85
C GLU A 72 10.77 2.26 -11.61
N LYS A 73 10.12 1.85 -10.52
CA LYS A 73 9.91 0.42 -10.21
C LYS A 73 8.71 -0.12 -10.97
N SER A 74 8.92 -1.24 -11.66
CA SER A 74 7.83 -1.99 -12.31
C SER A 74 6.75 -2.39 -11.31
N LEU A 75 5.53 -2.53 -11.81
CA LEU A 75 4.44 -3.23 -11.12
C LEU A 75 4.47 -4.71 -11.51
N HIS A 76 3.87 -5.56 -10.68
CA HIS A 76 3.59 -6.95 -10.99
C HIS A 76 2.72 -7.09 -12.25
N ASP A 77 2.97 -8.13 -13.07
CA ASP A 77 2.30 -8.34 -14.36
C ASP A 77 0.77 -8.33 -14.29
N ASP A 78 0.17 -9.05 -13.32
CA ASP A 78 -1.29 -9.01 -13.09
C ASP A 78 -1.83 -7.58 -12.91
N ILE A 79 -1.09 -6.70 -12.23
CA ILE A 79 -1.48 -5.31 -12.05
C ILE A 79 -1.27 -4.52 -13.35
N LEU A 80 -0.21 -4.80 -14.10
CA LEU A 80 -0.01 -4.21 -15.43
C LEU A 80 -1.14 -4.57 -16.41
N GLN A 81 -1.71 -5.77 -16.32
CA GLN A 81 -2.90 -6.13 -17.12
C GLN A 81 -4.11 -5.26 -16.75
N ILE A 82 -4.30 -4.98 -15.46
CA ILE A 82 -5.33 -4.06 -14.99
C ILE A 82 -5.05 -2.65 -15.52
N CYS A 83 -3.81 -2.15 -15.41
CA CYS A 83 -3.43 -0.83 -15.96
C CYS A 83 -3.76 -0.70 -17.45
N ARG A 84 -3.61 -1.78 -18.21
CA ARG A 84 -3.92 -1.85 -19.65
C ARG A 84 -5.42 -2.00 -19.94
N GLY A 85 -6.27 -2.01 -18.93
CA GLY A 85 -7.72 -2.03 -19.09
C GLY A 85 -8.35 -3.41 -19.11
N SER A 86 -7.77 -4.43 -18.46
CA SER A 86 -8.39 -5.77 -18.39
C SER A 86 -9.81 -5.75 -17.81
N TYR A 87 -10.17 -4.71 -17.05
CA TYR A 87 -11.50 -4.48 -16.50
C TYR A 87 -12.55 -3.97 -17.51
N LYS A 88 -12.16 -3.54 -18.72
CA LYS A 88 -13.08 -2.98 -19.74
C LYS A 88 -13.85 -4.10 -20.47
N LYS A 89 -14.70 -4.80 -19.72
CA LYS A 89 -15.49 -5.97 -20.15
C LYS A 89 -16.96 -5.80 -19.76
N GLY A 90 -17.83 -6.69 -20.24
CA GLY A 90 -19.27 -6.74 -19.95
C GLY A 90 -19.67 -7.21 -18.54
N GLY A 91 -18.81 -7.00 -17.52
CA GLY A 91 -19.14 -7.32 -16.12
C GLY A 91 -19.12 -8.81 -15.80
N TYR A 92 -20.08 -9.24 -14.97
CA TYR A 92 -20.13 -10.60 -14.42
C TYR A 92 -20.15 -11.69 -15.51
N GLU A 93 -20.92 -11.52 -16.57
CA GLU A 93 -21.00 -12.50 -17.67
C GLU A 93 -19.68 -12.67 -18.43
N GLN A 94 -18.79 -11.68 -18.37
CA GLN A 94 -17.47 -11.70 -19.01
C GLN A 94 -16.32 -11.92 -18.02
N GLY A 95 -16.62 -12.49 -16.85
CA GLY A 95 -15.61 -12.97 -15.90
C GLY A 95 -15.14 -11.95 -14.86
N ILE A 96 -15.73 -10.75 -14.79
CA ILE A 96 -15.45 -9.82 -13.69
C ILE A 96 -15.98 -10.41 -12.38
N ARG A 97 -15.12 -10.55 -11.38
CA ARG A 97 -15.48 -11.13 -10.06
C ARG A 97 -14.85 -10.32 -8.94
N GLY A 98 -15.67 -9.81 -8.03
CA GLY A 98 -15.21 -9.12 -6.82
C GLY A 98 -14.89 -10.10 -5.70
N LYS A 99 -13.84 -10.92 -5.82
CA LYS A 99 -13.44 -11.90 -4.78
C LYS A 99 -12.40 -11.29 -3.82
N GLY A 100 -12.17 -11.94 -2.68
CA GLY A 100 -11.11 -11.55 -1.72
C GLY A 100 -9.66 -11.63 -2.23
N TYR A 101 -9.45 -11.98 -3.51
CA TYR A 101 -8.17 -11.88 -4.18
C TYR A 101 -7.99 -10.48 -4.79
N ILE A 102 -6.94 -9.77 -4.38
CA ILE A 102 -6.75 -8.34 -4.69
C ILE A 102 -6.78 -8.00 -6.19
N VAL A 103 -6.26 -8.85 -7.06
CA VAL A 103 -6.29 -8.60 -8.52
C VAL A 103 -7.74 -8.58 -9.01
N SER A 104 -8.54 -9.57 -8.61
CA SER A 104 -9.95 -9.65 -8.96
C SER A 104 -10.77 -8.52 -8.35
N ALA A 105 -10.54 -8.19 -7.07
CA ALA A 105 -11.21 -7.07 -6.40
C ALA A 105 -10.90 -5.71 -7.06
N LEU A 106 -9.63 -5.47 -7.42
CA LEU A 106 -9.22 -4.24 -8.09
C LEU A 106 -9.78 -4.16 -9.52
N GLU A 107 -9.73 -5.25 -10.28
CA GLU A 107 -10.32 -5.33 -11.63
C GLU A 107 -11.83 -5.05 -11.58
N ALA A 108 -12.53 -5.65 -10.62
CA ALA A 108 -13.97 -5.43 -10.40
C ALA A 108 -14.30 -3.98 -10.01
N ALA A 109 -13.52 -3.37 -9.13
CA ALA A 109 -13.74 -1.98 -8.72
C ALA A 109 -13.50 -0.99 -9.87
N LEU A 110 -12.47 -1.21 -10.70
CA LEU A 110 -12.20 -0.39 -11.87
C LEU A 110 -13.20 -0.63 -13.00
N TRP A 111 -13.71 -1.86 -13.15
CA TRP A 111 -14.85 -2.12 -14.03
C TRP A 111 -16.05 -1.30 -13.60
N ALA A 112 -16.41 -1.33 -12.31
CA ALA A 112 -17.53 -0.55 -11.79
C ALA A 112 -17.34 0.95 -12.06
N PHE A 113 -16.15 1.50 -11.83
CA PHE A 113 -15.81 2.90 -12.14
C PHE A 113 -15.84 3.25 -13.63
N TRP A 114 -15.41 2.32 -14.49
CA TRP A 114 -15.49 2.50 -15.93
C TRP A 114 -16.94 2.48 -16.45
N SER A 115 -17.80 1.62 -15.89
CA SER A 115 -19.18 1.43 -16.36
C SER A 115 -20.25 2.21 -15.59
N ASP A 116 -19.87 3.08 -14.65
CA ASP A 116 -20.80 3.74 -13.73
C ASP A 116 -21.67 4.84 -14.36
N ASN A 117 -21.50 5.14 -15.64
CA ASN A 117 -22.25 6.17 -16.37
C ASN A 117 -22.25 7.53 -15.64
N ASP A 118 -21.06 7.95 -15.19
CA ASP A 118 -20.79 9.24 -14.55
C ASP A 118 -21.61 9.49 -13.28
N SER A 119 -21.87 8.41 -12.52
CA SER A 119 -22.64 8.44 -11.29
C SER A 119 -22.01 7.56 -10.21
N PHE A 120 -21.67 8.19 -9.08
CA PHE A 120 -21.21 7.47 -7.88
C PHE A 120 -22.18 6.35 -7.47
N GLU A 121 -23.48 6.65 -7.49
CA GLU A 121 -24.52 5.72 -7.10
C GLU A 121 -24.55 4.48 -8.01
N LYS A 122 -24.59 4.69 -9.33
CA LYS A 122 -24.66 3.58 -10.29
C LYS A 122 -23.45 2.67 -10.18
N GLY A 123 -22.25 3.21 -10.04
CA GLY A 123 -21.04 2.41 -9.88
C GLY A 123 -20.97 1.68 -8.54
N ALA A 124 -21.41 2.32 -7.45
CA ALA A 124 -21.47 1.66 -6.14
C ALA A 124 -22.46 0.48 -6.18
N LEU A 125 -23.64 0.67 -6.77
CA LEU A 125 -24.60 -0.40 -6.96
C LEU A 125 -24.06 -1.50 -7.89
N ALA A 126 -23.34 -1.15 -8.96
CA ALA A 126 -22.71 -2.13 -9.84
C ALA A 126 -21.65 -2.96 -9.09
N ALA A 127 -20.81 -2.33 -8.27
CA ALA A 127 -19.80 -3.00 -7.47
C ALA A 127 -20.42 -3.98 -6.45
N VAL A 128 -21.50 -3.59 -5.77
CA VAL A 128 -22.22 -4.45 -4.83
C VAL A 128 -22.92 -5.61 -5.55
N ASN A 129 -23.56 -5.35 -6.69
CA ASN A 129 -24.32 -6.36 -7.42
C ASN A 129 -23.45 -7.40 -8.16
N LEU A 130 -22.12 -7.25 -8.19
CA LEU A 130 -21.22 -8.31 -8.63
C LEU A 130 -21.25 -9.55 -7.72
N GLY A 131 -21.74 -9.41 -6.49
CA GLY A 131 -21.72 -10.50 -5.50
C GLY A 131 -20.30 -10.79 -4.98
N ASP A 132 -20.13 -11.99 -4.43
CA ASP A 132 -18.90 -12.45 -3.78
C ASP A 132 -18.49 -11.57 -2.57
N ASP A 133 -17.32 -10.93 -2.62
CA ASP A 133 -16.75 -10.05 -1.59
C ASP A 133 -17.18 -8.60 -1.87
N THR A 134 -18.48 -8.37 -1.70
CA THR A 134 -19.17 -7.13 -2.11
C THR A 134 -18.71 -5.91 -1.33
N ASP A 135 -18.46 -6.06 -0.03
CA ASP A 135 -18.03 -4.97 0.84
C ASP A 135 -16.63 -4.49 0.46
N THR A 136 -15.70 -5.42 0.18
CA THR A 136 -14.36 -5.07 -0.30
C THR A 136 -14.42 -4.37 -1.66
N THR A 137 -15.18 -4.91 -2.61
CA THR A 137 -15.26 -4.37 -3.98
C THR A 137 -15.88 -2.98 -3.99
N ALA A 138 -17.00 -2.79 -3.29
CA ALA A 138 -17.64 -1.48 -3.15
C ALA A 138 -16.73 -0.49 -2.42
N ALA A 139 -16.06 -0.90 -1.34
CA ALA A 139 -15.13 -0.04 -0.61
C ALA A 139 -13.95 0.40 -1.48
N ILE A 140 -13.40 -0.47 -2.34
CA ILE A 140 -12.35 -0.09 -3.28
C ILE A 140 -12.92 0.92 -4.26
N TYR A 141 -14.00 0.61 -4.99
CA TYR A 141 -14.66 1.51 -5.94
C TYR A 141 -14.89 2.91 -5.34
N SER A 142 -15.54 2.98 -4.16
CA SER A 142 -15.95 4.24 -3.55
C SER A 142 -14.78 5.14 -3.16
N GLN A 143 -13.57 4.62 -2.95
CA GLN A 143 -12.39 5.45 -2.67
C GLN A 143 -12.00 6.29 -3.89
N LEU A 144 -11.95 5.69 -5.08
CA LEU A 144 -11.62 6.40 -6.31
C LEU A 144 -12.80 7.25 -6.78
N ALA A 145 -14.00 6.66 -6.80
CA ALA A 145 -15.21 7.37 -7.21
C ALA A 145 -15.51 8.57 -6.29
N GLY A 146 -15.30 8.44 -4.99
CA GLY A 146 -15.45 9.55 -4.04
C GLY A 146 -14.44 10.67 -4.26
N ALA A 147 -13.18 10.34 -4.60
CA ALA A 147 -12.17 11.33 -4.97
C ALA A 147 -12.49 12.04 -6.29
N TYR A 148 -13.04 11.30 -7.27
CA TYR A 148 -13.40 11.81 -8.59
C TYR A 148 -14.68 12.67 -8.59
N TYR A 149 -15.80 12.11 -8.11
CA TYR A 149 -17.09 12.80 -8.10
C TYR A 149 -17.20 13.81 -6.95
N GLY A 150 -16.49 13.59 -5.84
CA GLY A 150 -16.58 14.43 -4.65
C GLY A 150 -17.77 14.11 -3.75
N TYR A 151 -17.65 14.52 -2.48
CA TYR A 151 -18.59 14.21 -1.41
C TYR A 151 -20.05 14.60 -1.69
N ARG A 152 -20.25 15.75 -2.37
CA ARG A 152 -21.60 16.29 -2.68
C ARG A 152 -22.38 15.44 -3.67
N ASN A 153 -21.70 14.60 -4.45
CA ASN A 153 -22.32 13.73 -5.45
C ASN A 153 -22.62 12.32 -4.92
N ILE A 154 -22.40 12.08 -3.62
CA ILE A 154 -22.85 10.85 -2.95
C ILE A 154 -24.34 11.02 -2.59
N PRO A 155 -25.20 10.00 -2.82
CA PRO A 155 -26.62 10.09 -2.46
C PRO A 155 -26.84 10.50 -1.01
N LYS A 156 -27.62 11.57 -0.81
CA LYS A 156 -27.86 12.16 0.51
C LYS A 156 -28.44 11.15 1.50
N ASP A 157 -29.38 10.33 1.06
CA ASP A 157 -30.01 9.29 1.87
C ASP A 157 -29.01 8.22 2.35
N TRP A 158 -27.92 7.98 1.61
CA TRP A 158 -26.87 7.07 2.04
C TRP A 158 -25.98 7.72 3.10
N LEU A 159 -25.65 9.00 2.92
CA LEU A 159 -24.89 9.78 3.89
C LEU A 159 -25.63 9.91 5.23
N GLU A 160 -26.95 10.10 5.20
CA GLU A 160 -27.79 10.20 6.40
C GLU A 160 -27.90 8.89 7.19
N LYS A 161 -27.70 7.74 6.52
CA LYS A 161 -27.72 6.40 7.14
C LYS A 161 -26.32 5.92 7.59
N LEU A 162 -25.26 6.61 7.18
CA LEU A 162 -23.89 6.19 7.46
C LEU A 162 -23.59 6.33 8.96
N TYR A 163 -23.28 5.20 9.60
CA TYR A 163 -22.86 5.19 11.01
C TYR A 163 -21.58 6.01 11.20
N SER A 164 -21.56 6.85 12.25
CA SER A 164 -20.43 7.73 12.57
C SER A 164 -19.98 8.65 11.43
N ARG A 165 -20.92 9.10 10.57
CA ARG A 165 -20.64 10.02 9.46
C ARG A 165 -19.80 11.22 9.90
N ASP A 166 -20.17 11.88 10.98
CA ASP A 166 -19.50 13.11 11.43
C ASP A 166 -18.04 12.83 11.82
N LEU A 167 -17.74 11.70 12.46
CA LEU A 167 -16.37 11.29 12.76
C LEU A 167 -15.56 11.07 11.46
N ILE A 168 -16.13 10.37 10.49
CA ILE A 168 -15.46 10.10 9.20
C ILE A 168 -15.17 11.41 8.47
N VAL A 169 -16.14 12.34 8.45
CA VAL A 169 -15.97 13.67 7.86
C VAL A 169 -14.87 14.45 8.58
N SER A 170 -14.91 14.53 9.91
CA SER A 170 -13.87 15.23 10.69
C SER A 170 -12.49 14.62 10.49
N MET A 171 -12.38 13.28 10.40
CA MET A 171 -11.11 12.62 10.10
C MET A 171 -10.61 12.98 8.69
N SER A 172 -11.50 13.04 7.70
CA SER A 172 -11.14 13.41 6.32
C SER A 172 -10.66 14.86 6.22
N GLU A 173 -11.32 15.79 6.91
CA GLU A 173 -10.92 17.19 6.99
C GLU A 173 -9.57 17.35 7.69
N TRP A 174 -9.36 16.64 8.80
CA TRP A 174 -8.09 16.64 9.52
C TRP A 174 -6.95 16.09 8.66
N ILE A 175 -7.15 14.94 7.99
CA ILE A 175 -6.15 14.35 7.08
C ILE A 175 -5.77 15.34 5.98
N HIS A 176 -6.76 15.99 5.37
CA HIS A 176 -6.52 16.98 4.32
C HIS A 176 -5.77 18.20 4.86
N TYR A 177 -6.19 18.71 6.03
CA TYR A 177 -5.55 19.83 6.68
C TYR A 177 -4.08 19.53 6.98
N GLU A 178 -3.77 18.46 7.71
CA GLU A 178 -2.39 18.10 8.04
C GLU A 178 -1.55 17.84 6.78
N GLY A 179 -2.12 17.12 5.80
CA GLY A 179 -1.48 16.89 4.51
C GLY A 179 -1.14 18.18 3.77
N SER A 180 -1.99 19.20 3.86
CA SER A 180 -1.74 20.53 3.29
C SER A 180 -0.60 21.27 3.99
N GLN A 181 -0.41 21.02 5.30
CA GLN A 181 0.64 21.65 6.11
C GLN A 181 2.02 21.01 5.93
N LEU A 182 2.12 19.85 5.28
CA LEU A 182 3.40 19.20 5.01
C LEU A 182 4.36 20.16 4.29
N LYS A 183 5.46 20.48 4.97
CA LYS A 183 6.58 21.20 4.39
C LYS A 183 7.48 20.19 3.69
N PHE A 184 7.61 20.34 2.38
CA PHE A 184 8.60 19.60 1.63
C PHE A 184 9.91 20.36 1.76
N GLU A 185 10.72 20.00 2.76
CA GLU A 185 12.13 20.34 2.70
C GLU A 185 12.68 19.70 1.42
N HIS A 186 13.18 20.52 0.50
CA HIS A 186 14.04 20.04 -0.56
C HIS A 186 15.22 19.35 0.13
N PHE A 187 15.18 18.03 0.23
CA PHE A 187 16.39 17.26 0.43
C PHE A 187 17.24 17.51 -0.81
N LYS A 188 18.15 18.49 -0.72
CA LYS A 188 19.22 18.63 -1.69
C LYS A 188 19.99 17.33 -1.71
N ASP A 189 20.26 16.84 -2.91
CA ASP A 189 21.10 15.67 -3.23
C ASP A 189 22.58 15.86 -2.83
N GLU A 190 22.87 16.40 -1.63
CA GLU A 190 24.25 16.59 -1.17
C GLU A 190 24.85 15.30 -0.59
N ASN A 191 24.06 14.23 -0.40
CA ASN A 191 24.56 12.94 0.11
C ASN A 191 24.67 11.83 -0.94
N ILE A 192 24.29 12.04 -2.20
CA ILE A 192 24.45 11.00 -3.23
C ILE A 192 25.92 10.87 -3.65
N SER A 193 26.67 11.97 -3.76
CA SER A 193 28.12 11.91 -4.07
C SER A 193 28.94 11.23 -2.98
N SER A 194 28.53 11.36 -1.72
CA SER A 194 29.17 10.73 -0.56
C SER A 194 28.87 9.22 -0.49
N ILE A 195 27.71 8.78 -0.98
CA ILE A 195 27.33 7.36 -1.04
C ILE A 195 27.97 6.67 -2.25
N GLU A 196 28.05 7.32 -3.41
CA GLU A 196 28.75 6.79 -4.59
C GLU A 196 30.25 6.61 -4.32
N THR A 197 30.88 7.54 -3.61
CA THR A 197 32.29 7.41 -3.20
C THR A 197 32.50 6.29 -2.16
N LEU A 198 31.54 6.01 -1.28
CA LEU A 198 31.61 4.86 -0.36
C LEU A 198 31.47 3.52 -1.09
N ILE A 199 30.59 3.43 -2.09
CA ILE A 199 30.36 2.20 -2.88
C ILE A 199 31.55 1.89 -3.81
N ASP A 200 32.22 2.90 -4.38
CA ASP A 200 33.41 2.68 -5.21
C ASP A 200 34.66 2.31 -4.37
N ASN A 201 34.75 2.81 -3.14
CA ASN A 201 35.83 2.43 -2.22
C ASN A 201 35.73 0.97 -1.74
N ASP A 202 34.51 0.43 -1.58
CA ASP A 202 34.30 -0.99 -1.24
C ASP A 202 34.60 -1.94 -2.42
N LYS A 203 34.31 -1.54 -3.66
CA LYS A 203 34.70 -2.33 -4.85
C LYS A 203 36.21 -2.40 -5.06
N HIS A 204 36.95 -1.39 -4.59
CA HIS A 204 38.41 -1.40 -4.63
C HIS A 204 39.05 -2.20 -3.48
N SER A 205 38.38 -2.36 -2.35
CA SER A 205 38.84 -3.20 -1.23
C SER A 205 38.66 -4.70 -1.53
N GLU A 206 37.56 -5.09 -2.19
CA GLU A 206 37.31 -6.48 -2.59
C GLU A 206 38.27 -6.99 -3.69
N LYS A 207 38.70 -6.12 -4.63
CA LYS A 207 39.70 -6.49 -5.64
C LYS A 207 41.12 -6.70 -5.07
N LYS A 208 41.47 -6.08 -3.94
CA LYS A 208 42.74 -6.34 -3.24
C LYS A 208 42.73 -7.67 -2.46
N HIS A 209 41.56 -8.15 -2.02
CA HIS A 209 41.46 -9.43 -1.32
C HIS A 209 41.38 -10.67 -2.22
N GLN A 210 41.05 -10.51 -3.51
CA GLN A 210 41.07 -11.63 -4.47
C GLN A 210 42.44 -11.87 -5.14
N GLN A 211 43.37 -10.89 -5.13
CA GLN A 211 44.72 -11.10 -5.67
C GLN A 211 45.70 -11.82 -4.71
N ASN A 212 45.34 -12.02 -3.44
CA ASN A 212 46.20 -12.67 -2.43
C ASN A 212 45.76 -14.11 -2.07
N ARG A 213 44.88 -14.75 -2.85
CA ARG A 213 44.47 -16.16 -2.66
C ARG A 213 44.90 -17.12 -3.77
N ASN A 214 45.88 -16.73 -4.59
CA ASN A 214 46.51 -17.61 -5.57
C ASN A 214 48.00 -17.82 -5.28
N SER A 215 48.32 -18.39 -4.11
CA SER A 215 49.55 -19.16 -3.91
C SER A 215 49.41 -20.10 -2.70
N SER A 216 49.61 -21.40 -2.97
CA SER A 216 49.93 -22.45 -2.02
C SER A 216 48.80 -22.99 -1.11
N LEU A 217 48.18 -24.10 -1.51
CA LEU A 217 48.43 -25.42 -0.89
C LEU A 217 47.72 -26.54 -1.67
N THR A 218 48.52 -27.50 -2.10
CA THR A 218 48.22 -28.74 -2.82
C THR A 218 47.64 -29.80 -1.89
N CYS A 219 46.71 -30.63 -2.38
CA CYS A 219 46.64 -32.06 -2.11
C CYS A 219 45.75 -32.79 -3.14
N GLN A 220 46.23 -33.96 -3.56
CA GLN A 220 45.80 -34.77 -4.71
C GLN A 220 44.53 -35.60 -4.48
N PRO A 221 43.91 -36.15 -5.56
CA PRO A 221 42.65 -36.88 -5.50
C PRO A 221 42.86 -38.38 -5.29
N ASN A 222 41.94 -39.05 -4.59
CA ASN A 222 41.76 -40.50 -4.71
C ASN A 222 40.31 -40.91 -4.45
N ASN A 223 39.74 -41.54 -5.50
CA ASN A 223 38.75 -42.63 -5.54
C ASN A 223 37.67 -42.72 -4.46
N LEU A 224 36.39 -42.71 -4.88
CA LEU A 224 35.49 -43.87 -4.75
C LEU A 224 34.21 -43.67 -5.59
N GLU A 225 34.24 -44.14 -6.84
CA GLU A 225 33.04 -44.69 -7.48
C GLU A 225 32.82 -46.13 -6.97
N LYS A 226 31.54 -46.54 -6.95
CA LYS A 226 30.97 -47.86 -6.58
C LYS A 226 30.48 -47.97 -5.13
N LEU A 227 29.19 -47.68 -4.95
CA LEU A 227 28.26 -48.75 -4.57
C LEU A 227 26.83 -48.41 -5.03
N ASN A 228 26.43 -49.07 -6.10
CA ASN A 228 25.04 -49.16 -6.56
C ASN A 228 24.21 -50.03 -5.59
N ASN A 229 22.95 -49.63 -5.43
CA ASN A 229 21.77 -50.49 -5.29
C ASN A 229 21.77 -51.60 -4.23
N ARG A 230 20.89 -51.47 -3.22
CA ARG A 230 20.04 -52.59 -2.75
C ARG A 230 18.87 -52.14 -1.86
N LYS A 231 17.65 -52.41 -2.38
CA LYS A 231 16.44 -52.95 -1.69
C LYS A 231 15.76 -52.06 -0.63
N ARG A 232 14.54 -51.56 -0.92
CA ARG A 232 13.19 -52.19 -0.83
C ARG A 232 12.54 -52.04 0.56
N ASN A 233 11.40 -51.34 0.54
CA ASN A 233 10.12 -51.57 1.24
C ASN A 233 10.16 -52.01 2.72
N ASN A 234 9.56 -51.23 3.63
CA ASN A 234 8.15 -51.38 4.02
C ASN A 234 7.75 -50.50 5.22
N SER A 235 6.46 -50.14 5.20
CA SER A 235 5.52 -49.99 6.33
C SER A 235 5.71 -48.90 7.40
N ASN A 236 4.68 -48.03 7.45
CA ASN A 236 3.86 -47.69 8.62
C ASN A 236 4.54 -47.68 10.00
N GLN A 237 4.63 -46.51 10.61
CA GLN A 237 4.00 -46.28 11.92
C GLN A 237 3.95 -44.79 12.28
N SER A 238 2.73 -44.36 12.55
CA SER A 238 2.36 -43.15 13.29
C SER A 238 3.04 -43.09 14.65
N ILE A 239 3.65 -41.96 14.98
CA ILE A 239 3.99 -41.64 16.38
C ILE A 239 3.52 -40.21 16.65
N ASN A 240 2.45 -40.14 17.44
CA ASN A 240 2.01 -38.95 18.16
C ASN A 240 3.09 -38.55 19.17
N TYR A 241 3.44 -37.28 19.21
CA TYR A 241 3.99 -36.65 20.42
C TYR A 241 3.15 -35.42 20.73
N ASP A 242 2.17 -35.64 21.59
CA ASP A 242 1.51 -34.62 22.37
C ASP A 242 2.27 -34.55 23.71
N ARG A 243 2.86 -33.39 24.03
CA ARG A 243 3.37 -33.11 25.37
C ARG A 243 3.31 -31.61 25.63
N SER A 244 2.24 -31.27 26.34
CA SER A 244 2.15 -30.14 27.25
C SER A 244 3.39 -30.01 28.15
N LEU A 245 3.95 -28.81 28.23
CA LEU A 245 4.77 -28.39 29.37
C LEU A 245 4.50 -26.91 29.66
N SER A 246 3.73 -26.69 30.73
CA SER A 246 3.63 -25.47 31.52
C SER A 246 4.77 -25.42 32.56
N LEU A 247 4.96 -24.23 33.18
CA LEU A 247 5.96 -23.83 34.19
C LEU A 247 7.29 -23.33 33.58
N GLU A 248 7.93 -22.24 34.01
CA GLU A 248 7.72 -21.34 35.14
C GLU A 248 8.50 -20.03 34.91
N LEU A 249 8.09 -18.98 35.63
CA LEU A 249 8.80 -17.71 35.73
C LEU A 249 10.22 -17.90 36.29
N SER A 250 11.20 -17.23 35.70
CA SER A 250 12.41 -16.83 36.42
C SER A 250 12.72 -15.36 36.16
N THR A 251 12.58 -14.57 37.21
CA THR A 251 13.13 -13.24 37.38
C THR A 251 14.66 -13.29 37.26
N ASN A 252 15.25 -12.45 36.41
CA ASN A 252 16.58 -11.93 36.70
C ASN A 252 16.75 -10.51 36.19
N THR A 253 17.20 -9.69 37.12
CA THR A 253 17.42 -8.25 37.07
C THR A 253 18.69 -7.86 36.34
N SER A 254 18.61 -6.69 35.68
CA SER A 254 19.67 -5.70 35.49
C SER A 254 20.86 -6.05 34.59
N ASN A 255 20.86 -5.48 33.38
CA ASN A 255 21.97 -4.63 32.98
C ASN A 255 21.49 -3.47 32.09
N SER A 256 21.79 -2.27 32.59
CA SER A 256 21.47 -0.97 32.03
C SER A 256 22.46 -0.61 30.93
N LEU A 257 21.96 -0.33 29.73
CA LEU A 257 22.66 0.45 28.72
C LEU A 257 21.73 1.59 28.29
N MET A 258 22.01 2.76 28.83
CA MET A 258 21.41 4.03 28.43
C MET A 258 21.69 4.29 26.95
N LEU A 259 20.64 4.28 26.13
CA LEU A 259 20.62 4.97 24.85
C LEU A 259 19.60 6.10 24.96
N SER A 260 20.07 7.30 24.66
CA SER A 260 19.39 8.58 24.81
C SER A 260 18.02 8.59 24.13
N SER A 261 16.98 8.81 24.93
CA SER A 261 15.64 9.14 24.44
C SER A 261 15.60 10.63 24.09
N ASN A 262 15.78 10.96 22.83
CA ASN A 262 15.21 12.15 22.20
C ASN A 262 14.66 11.69 20.84
N ASP A 263 13.49 12.19 20.47
CA ASP A 263 12.80 11.98 19.18
C ASP A 263 11.90 10.76 19.01
N VAL A 264 11.00 10.50 19.97
CA VAL A 264 9.66 9.94 19.65
C VAL A 264 8.62 10.52 20.60
N ASN A 265 8.27 11.79 20.43
CA ASN A 265 7.14 12.37 21.17
C ASN A 265 6.43 13.46 20.34
N ILE A 266 5.92 13.06 19.19
CA ILE A 266 4.97 13.88 18.41
C ILE A 266 3.77 12.98 18.14
N GLY A 267 2.62 13.28 18.74
CA GLY A 267 1.34 12.81 18.19
C GLY A 267 0.25 12.31 19.15
N PHE A 268 0.52 12.05 20.44
CA PHE A 268 -0.54 11.51 21.33
C PHE A 268 -1.26 12.55 22.21
N SER A 269 -0.78 13.80 22.25
CA SER A 269 -1.43 14.88 23.00
C SER A 269 -2.65 15.48 22.27
N SER A 270 -2.71 15.40 20.94
CA SER A 270 -3.78 16.01 20.12
C SER A 270 -5.12 15.24 20.19
N LEU A 271 -5.08 13.92 20.41
CA LEU A 271 -6.31 13.11 20.48
C LEU A 271 -7.11 13.34 21.77
N LYS A 272 -6.48 13.71 22.89
CA LYS A 272 -7.19 13.92 24.17
C LYS A 272 -7.88 15.29 24.26
N SER A 273 -7.51 16.26 23.43
CA SER A 273 -8.21 17.56 23.37
C SER A 273 -9.44 17.52 22.44
N PHE A 274 -9.57 16.51 21.59
CA PHE A 274 -10.64 16.42 20.59
C PHE A 274 -12.03 16.08 21.14
N THR A 275 -12.14 15.69 22.42
CA THR A 275 -13.43 15.34 23.07
C THR A 275 -14.02 16.45 23.92
N LYS A 276 -13.60 17.71 23.77
CA LYS A 276 -14.30 18.87 24.36
C LYS A 276 -15.05 19.66 23.28
N LYS A 277 -16.35 19.80 23.54
CA LYS A 277 -17.48 20.27 22.73
C LYS A 277 -17.40 21.73 22.22
N THR A 278 -16.21 22.23 21.84
CA THR A 278 -16.00 23.64 21.46
C THR A 278 -14.89 23.82 20.42
N GLN A 279 -14.96 23.09 19.30
CA GLN A 279 -14.10 23.37 18.13
C GLN A 279 -14.75 23.06 16.77
N HIS A 280 -16.05 22.77 16.74
CA HIS A 280 -16.75 22.52 15.48
C HIS A 280 -16.93 23.79 14.63
N ASP A 281 -16.95 24.97 15.25
CA ASP A 281 -17.22 26.25 14.58
C ASP A 281 -15.97 26.93 14.00
N ASP A 282 -14.77 26.59 14.49
CA ASP A 282 -13.51 27.23 14.05
C ASP A 282 -12.85 26.48 12.88
N ILE A 283 -13.00 25.16 12.83
CA ILE A 283 -12.51 24.33 11.71
C ILE A 283 -13.42 24.53 10.48
N THR A 284 -14.75 24.52 10.66
CA THR A 284 -15.69 24.78 9.57
C THR A 284 -15.53 26.18 8.98
N ARG A 285 -15.21 27.20 9.78
CA ARG A 285 -14.94 28.56 9.27
C ARG A 285 -13.69 28.67 8.40
N LYS A 286 -12.60 27.97 8.74
CA LYS A 286 -11.34 28.05 7.97
C LYS A 286 -11.31 27.12 6.75
N VAL A 287 -12.09 26.04 6.76
CA VAL A 287 -12.17 25.10 5.62
C VAL A 287 -13.03 25.68 4.47
N HIS A 288 -13.97 26.58 4.75
CA HIS A 288 -14.82 27.22 3.74
C HIS A 288 -14.13 28.24 2.82
N GLU A 289 -12.85 28.58 3.04
CA GLU A 289 -12.08 29.48 2.16
C GLU A 289 -11.33 28.75 1.04
N TYR A 290 -11.31 27.41 1.01
CA TYR A 290 -10.61 26.64 -0.03
C TYR A 290 -11.56 26.19 -1.16
N PRO A 291 -11.14 26.31 -2.44
CA PRO A 291 -11.99 26.10 -3.60
C PRO A 291 -12.45 24.64 -3.81
N PHE A 292 -12.04 23.70 -2.95
CA PHE A 292 -12.44 22.30 -3.02
C PHE A 292 -13.91 22.06 -2.65
N TYR A 293 -14.59 23.06 -2.09
CA TYR A 293 -16.02 23.04 -1.74
C TYR A 293 -16.85 24.07 -2.54
N ARG A 294 -16.44 24.48 -3.74
CA ARG A 294 -17.34 25.18 -4.67
C ARG A 294 -17.73 24.25 -5.81
#